data_AF-E2BTY4-F1
#
_entry.id   AF-E2BTY4-F1
#
_cell.length_a   1.000
_cell.length_b   1.000
_cell.length_c   1.000
_cell.angle_alpha   90.00
_cell.angle_beta   90.00
_cell.angle_gamma   90.00
#
_symmetry.space_group_name_H-M   'P 1'
#
loop_
_entity.id
_entity.type
_entity.pdbx_description
1 polymer ?
#
loop_
_entity_poly.entity_id
_entity_poly.type
_entity_poly.pdbx_seq_one_letter_code
_entity_poly.pdbx_strand_id
1 'polypeptide(L)' 'HFRHILLYYFRKGNNASQAHKKLCAVCGNEALKERQCQNWFARFRSGDFSLKNAQRYGRPVEVDETRIKAI' A
#
# COMPACT_ATOMS: atom_id res chain seq x y z
N HIS A 1 -5.17 -7.45 2.32
CA HIS A 1 -4.93 -8.81 1.84
C HIS A 1 -3.73 -8.90 0.89
N PHE A 2 -3.73 -8.26 -0.29
CA PHE A 2 -2.66 -8.38 -1.30
C PHE A 2 -1.22 -8.07 -0.83
N ARG A 3 -1.03 -7.17 0.12
CA ARG A 3 0.29 -6.79 0.64
C ARG A 3 1.02 -7.94 1.32
N HIS A 4 0.27 -8.82 2.01
CA HIS A 4 0.83 -10.01 2.63
C HIS A 4 1.33 -10.99 1.54
N ILE A 5 0.57 -11.14 0.46
CA ILE A 5 0.93 -11.97 -0.69
C ILE A 5 2.19 -11.41 -1.37
N LEU A 6 2.28 -10.08 -1.55
CA LEU A 6 3.47 -9.43 -2.10
C LEU A 6 4.69 -9.63 -1.21
N LEU A 7 4.55 -9.49 0.11
CA LEU A 7 5.64 -9.73 1.06
C LEU A 7 6.13 -11.19 1.02
N TYR A 8 5.19 -12.15 0.92
CA TYR A 8 5.53 -13.55 0.75
C TYR A 8 6.39 -13.78 -0.50
N TYR A 9 5.98 -13.24 -1.65
CA TYR A 9 6.75 -13.39 -2.89
C TYR A 9 8.07 -12.64 -2.90
N PHE A 10 8.14 -11.47 -2.25
CA PHE A 10 9.39 -10.75 -2.04
C PHE A 10 10.40 -11.60 -1.25
N ARG A 11 9.96 -12.22 -0.14
CA ARG A 11 10.81 -13.11 0.68
C ARG A 11 11.25 -14.38 -0.04
N LYS A 12 10.48 -14.84 -1.05
CA LYS A 12 10.84 -15.96 -1.92
C LYS A 12 11.83 -15.55 -3.04
N GLY A 13 12.25 -14.29 -3.10
CA GLY A 13 13.21 -13.80 -4.10
C GLY A 13 12.58 -13.46 -5.46
N ASN A 14 11.25 -13.43 -5.57
CA ASN A 14 10.61 -12.98 -6.81
C ASN A 14 10.83 -11.47 -6.99
N ASN A 15 10.74 -10.98 -8.23
CA ASN A 15 10.62 -9.56 -8.52
C ASN A 15 9.14 -9.09 -8.55
N ALA A 16 8.93 -7.77 -8.64
CA ALA A 16 7.60 -7.18 -8.58
C ALA A 16 6.67 -7.65 -9.70
N SER A 17 7.18 -7.79 -10.93
CA SER A 17 6.40 -8.25 -12.09
C SER A 17 6.00 -9.71 -11.97
N GLN A 18 6.89 -10.58 -11.49
CA GLN A 18 6.58 -11.98 -11.18
C GLN A 18 5.52 -12.09 -10.08
N ALA A 19 5.67 -11.30 -9.02
CA ALA A 19 4.69 -11.25 -7.93
C ALA A 19 3.32 -10.73 -8.42
N HIS A 20 3.30 -9.73 -9.29
CA HIS A 20 2.07 -9.22 -9.91
C HIS A 20 1.36 -10.28 -10.74
N LYS A 21 2.07 -11.00 -11.63
CA LYS A 21 1.49 -12.10 -12.43
C LYS A 21 0.86 -13.17 -11.54
N LYS A 22 1.57 -13.58 -10.47
CA LYS A 22 1.05 -14.55 -9.50
C LYS A 22 -0.14 -14.01 -8.69
N LEU A 23 -0.11 -12.72 -8.35
CA LEU A 23 -1.22 -12.05 -7.67
C LEU A 23 -2.48 -12.05 -8.54
N CYS A 24 -2.37 -11.69 -9.82
CA CYS A 24 -3.49 -11.72 -10.77
C CYS A 24 -4.02 -13.14 -10.99
N ALA A 25 -3.15 -14.15 -11.01
CA ALA A 25 -3.56 -15.55 -11.12
C ALA A 25 -4.39 -16.03 -9.91
N VAL A 26 -4.08 -15.55 -8.70
CA VAL A 26 -4.78 -15.96 -7.47
C VAL A 26 -6.02 -15.09 -7.19
N CYS A 27 -5.94 -13.79 -7.47
CA CYS A 27 -6.93 -12.81 -7.04
C CYS A 27 -7.79 -12.24 -8.17
N GLY A 28 -7.52 -12.63 -9.42
CA GLY A 28 -8.27 -12.17 -10.58
C GLY A 28 -8.09 -10.67 -10.88
N ASN A 29 -9.06 -10.09 -11.57
CA ASN A 29 -8.99 -8.73 -12.12
C ASN A 29 -9.01 -7.61 -11.05
N GLU A 30 -9.38 -7.94 -9.82
CA GLU A 30 -9.37 -7.03 -8.66
C GLU A 30 -7.97 -6.91 -8.00
N ALA A 31 -6.95 -7.53 -8.61
CA ALA A 31 -5.59 -7.47 -8.13
C ALA A 31 -4.97 -6.07 -8.26
N LEU A 32 -3.92 -5.82 -7.47
CA LEU A 32 -3.13 -4.59 -7.57
C LEU A 32 -2.52 -4.44 -8.96
N LYS A 33 -2.61 -3.24 -9.54
CA LYS A 33 -1.85 -2.85 -10.74
C LYS A 33 -0.34 -3.06 -10.53
N GLU A 34 0.40 -3.39 -11.57
CA GLU A 34 1.83 -3.66 -11.49
C GLU A 34 2.63 -2.53 -10.80
N ARG A 35 2.32 -1.27 -11.09
CA ARG A 35 2.95 -0.10 -10.44
C ARG A 35 2.77 -0.10 -8.92
N GLN A 36 1.62 -0.56 -8.43
CA GLN A 36 1.39 -0.70 -6.98
C GLN A 36 2.26 -1.82 -6.40
N CYS A 37 2.42 -2.94 -7.10
CA CYS A 37 3.34 -4.00 -6.71
C CYS A 37 4.78 -3.48 -6.64
N GLN A 38 5.23 -2.71 -7.63
CA GLN A 38 6.56 -2.09 -7.65
C GLN A 38 6.79 -1.15 -6.46
N ASN A 39 5.81 -0.31 -6.12
CA ASN A 39 5.89 0.59 -4.96
C ASN A 39 6.04 -0.19 -3.65
N TRP A 40 5.31 -1.30 -3.49
CA TRP A 40 5.46 -2.19 -2.32
C TRP A 40 6.84 -2.83 -2.26
N PHE A 41 7.36 -3.29 -3.40
CA PHE A 41 8.68 -3.89 -3.47
C PHE A 41 9.80 -2.88 -3.17
N ALA A 42 9.64 -1.62 -3.57
CA ALA A 42 10.57 -0.57 -3.18
C ALA A 42 10.62 -0.37 -1.65
N ARG A 43 9.45 -0.36 -0.99
CA ARG A 43 9.37 -0.29 0.48
C ARG A 43 10.00 -1.51 1.17
N PHE A 44 9.75 -2.71 0.65
CA PHE A 44 10.35 -3.92 1.20
C PHE A 44 11.88 -3.93 1.05
N ARG A 45 12.40 -3.41 -0.06
CA ARG A 45 13.85 -3.23 -0.25
C ARG A 45 14.47 -2.22 0.71
N SER A 46 13.73 -1.21 1.14
CA SER A 46 14.19 -0.27 2.17
C SER A 46 14.03 -0.81 3.59
N GLY A 47 13.64 -2.08 3.76
CA GLY A 47 13.44 -2.71 5.08
C GLY A 47 12.10 -2.39 5.74
N ASP A 48 11.22 -1.63 5.07
CA ASP A 48 9.88 -1.33 5.58
C ASP A 48 8.91 -2.44 5.20
N PHE A 49 8.72 -3.39 6.11
CA PHE A 49 7.75 -4.48 5.98
C PHE A 49 6.38 -4.15 6.59
N SER A 50 6.13 -2.89 6.96
CA SER A 50 4.83 -2.50 7.52
C SER A 50 3.74 -2.61 6.45
N LEU A 51 2.77 -3.49 6.70
CA LEU A 51 1.67 -3.74 5.76
C LEU A 51 0.53 -2.72 5.92
N LYS A 52 0.67 -1.80 6.86
CA LYS A 52 -0.22 -0.66 7.04
C LYS A 52 0.01 0.34 5.89
N ASN A 53 -1.05 1.03 5.51
CA ASN A 53 -0.84 2.26 4.77
C ASN A 53 -0.07 3.19 5.69
N ALA A 54 1.00 3.82 5.19
CA ALA A 54 1.50 5.01 5.86
C ALA A 54 0.30 5.93 6.04
N GLN A 55 0.07 6.37 7.27
CA GLN A 55 -0.94 7.39 7.55
C GLN A 55 -0.56 8.55 6.64
N ARG A 56 -1.41 8.82 5.64
CA ARG A 56 -1.24 10.01 4.80
C ARG A 56 -1.53 11.16 5.76
N TYR A 57 -0.49 11.75 6.33
CA TYR A 57 -0.60 13.08 6.89
C TYR A 57 -0.97 13.98 5.71
N GLY A 58 -2.27 14.17 5.50
CA GLY A 58 -2.77 15.28 4.73
C GLY A 58 -2.52 16.57 5.50
N ARG A 59 -2.61 17.71 4.80
CA ARG A 59 -2.56 19.05 5.39
C ARG A 59 -3.40 19.07 6.68
N PRO A 60 -2.89 19.58 7.82
CA PRO A 60 -3.72 19.74 9.00
C PRO A 60 -4.95 20.53 8.59
N VAL A 61 -6.13 19.97 8.81
CA VAL A 61 -7.35 20.76 8.76
C VAL A 61 -7.32 21.54 10.06
N GLU A 62 -6.76 22.74 10.03
CA GLU A 62 -7.09 23.76 11.02
C GLU A 62 -8.58 24.07 10.84
N VAL A 63 -9.44 23.26 11.45
CA VAL A 63 -10.78 23.71 11.77
C VAL A 63 -10.59 24.68 12.90
N ASP A 64 -10.63 25.96 12.57
CA ASP A 64 -10.77 27.04 13.53
C ASP A 64 -12.09 26.78 14.29
N GLU A 65 -11.99 26.19 15.49
CA GLU A 65 -13.12 25.80 16.35
C GLU A 65 -13.92 27.02 16.85
N THR A 66 -13.57 28.23 16.44
CA THR A 66 -14.08 29.48 17.03
C THR A 66 -15.36 30.04 16.40
N ARG A 67 -16.16 29.26 15.66
CA ARG A 67 -17.43 29.76 15.07
C ARG A 67 -18.71 28.97 15.32
N ILE A 68 -18.73 27.98 16.23
CA ILE A 68 -20.01 27.43 16.72
C ILE A 68 -20.48 28.20 17.96
N LYS A 69 -20.82 29.48 17.75
CA LYS A 69 -21.82 30.20 18.55
C LYS A 69 -22.62 31.06 17.58
N ALA A 70 -23.60 30.44 16.93
CA ALA A 70 -24.74 31.16 16.39
C ALA A 70 -25.87 31.04 17.43
N ILE A 71 -26.29 32.21 17.90
CA ILE A 71 -27.48 32.49 18.71
C ILE A 71 -28.73 32.12 17.91
#